data_AF-A0A9E6B9N7-F1
#
_entry.id   AF-A0A9E6B9N7-F1
#
_cell.length_a   1.000
_cell.length_b   1.000
_cell.length_c   1.000
_cell.angle_alpha   90.00
_cell.angle_beta   90.00
_cell.angle_gamma   90.00
#
_symmetry.space_group_name_H-M   'P 1'
#
loop_
_entity.id
_entity.type
_entity.pdbx_description
1 polymer ?
#
loop_
_entity_poly.entity_id
_entity_poly.type
_entity_poly.pdbx_seq_one_letter_code
_entity_poly.pdbx_strand_id
1 'polypeptide(L)'
;MDEDTARRTGPRALGVVGTLFITAACGWMVMQMEILGGRALTPYFGSAVYVVMGSVIGVFLLSLSAGYVLGGLLSGLSASKAVLGGSVAVAGAWFALLPRFIEPVCDALLDAGFDDKWGSLTAAFILFAVPTALLGTVSPTAVRWLTRSAAESGRMAGLVLAFSTLASFAGCLAAAFYLIRLSLRRTLAVSGVALLALGVLVLLHALRRRPAKGGNRNGP
;
A
#
# COMPACT_ATOMS: atom_id res chain seq x y z
N MET A 1 -24.18 19.90 29.86
CA MET A 1 -23.13 19.75 28.82
C MET A 1 -22.46 18.43 29.13
N ASP A 2 -23.02 17.36 28.56
CA ASP A 2 -23.07 16.06 29.22
C ASP A 2 -21.84 15.18 28.96
N GLU A 3 -21.33 14.59 30.04
CA GLU A 3 -20.26 13.58 30.06
C GLU A 3 -20.52 12.36 29.14
N ASP A 4 -21.77 12.09 28.75
CA ASP A 4 -22.13 11.02 27.81
C ASP A 4 -21.68 11.33 26.35
N THR A 5 -21.52 12.61 25.99
CA THR A 5 -21.00 13.01 24.67
C THR A 5 -19.50 12.75 24.53
N ALA A 6 -18.75 12.89 25.63
CA ALA A 6 -17.30 12.69 25.67
C ALA A 6 -16.90 11.20 25.68
N ARG A 7 -17.71 10.32 26.29
CA ARG A 7 -17.45 8.87 26.32
C ARG A 7 -17.74 8.15 25.00
N ARG A 8 -18.68 8.66 24.18
CA ARG A 8 -19.05 8.05 22.89
C ARG A 8 -18.13 8.42 21.72
N THR A 9 -17.40 9.53 21.82
CA THR A 9 -16.54 10.06 20.76
C THR A 9 -15.10 9.52 20.82
N GLY A 10 -14.53 9.32 22.02
CA GLY A 10 -13.11 8.97 22.20
C GLY A 10 -12.63 7.69 21.49
N PRO A 11 -13.23 6.51 21.74
CA PRO A 11 -12.75 5.24 21.15
C PRO A 11 -13.06 5.10 19.65
N ARG A 12 -14.09 5.80 19.17
CA ARG A 12 -14.60 5.71 17.78
C ARG A 12 -13.86 6.65 16.85
N ALA A 13 -13.69 7.92 17.25
CA ALA A 13 -12.92 8.89 16.48
C ALA A 13 -11.48 8.40 16.30
N LEU A 14 -10.88 7.81 17.33
CA LEU A 14 -9.53 7.24 17.26
C LEU A 14 -9.42 6.11 16.22
N GLY A 15 -10.46 5.27 16.08
CA GLY A 15 -10.49 4.21 15.07
C GLY A 15 -10.66 4.73 13.64
N VAL A 16 -11.45 5.80 13.47
CA VAL A 16 -11.63 6.47 12.17
C VAL A 16 -10.34 7.15 11.74
N VAL A 17 -9.75 7.97 12.61
CA VAL A 17 -8.49 8.68 12.36
C VAL A 17 -7.36 7.69 12.06
N GLY A 18 -7.26 6.60 12.83
CA GLY A 18 -6.25 5.56 12.58
C GLY A 18 -6.42 4.90 11.21
N THR A 19 -7.65 4.61 10.79
CA THR A 19 -7.91 4.00 9.47
C THR A 19 -7.58 4.96 8.34
N LEU A 20 -7.99 6.24 8.45
CA LEU A 20 -7.67 7.28 7.48
C LEU A 20 -6.16 7.52 7.38
N PHE A 21 -5.44 7.49 8.50
CA PHE A 21 -3.99 7.60 8.53
C PHE A 21 -3.31 6.45 7.78
N ILE A 22 -3.76 5.21 7.99
CA ILE A 22 -3.21 4.03 7.28
C ILE A 22 -3.45 4.16 5.77
N THR A 23 -4.67 4.53 5.36
CA THR A 23 -4.96 4.76 3.94
C THR A 23 -4.09 5.87 3.36
N ALA A 24 -3.96 7.01 4.05
CA ALA A 24 -3.13 8.12 3.61
C ALA A 24 -1.65 7.70 3.47
N ALA A 25 -1.11 6.99 4.45
CA ALA A 25 0.27 6.49 4.40
C ALA A 25 0.49 5.51 3.24
N CYS A 26 -0.47 4.62 2.96
CA CYS A 26 -0.40 3.73 1.81
C CYS A 26 -0.48 4.51 0.49
N GLY A 27 -1.40 5.47 0.38
CA GLY A 27 -1.55 6.33 -0.80
C GLY A 27 -0.29 7.16 -1.11
N TRP A 28 0.34 7.71 -0.08
CA TRP A 28 1.65 8.36 -0.18
C TRP A 28 2.71 7.41 -0.74
N MET A 29 2.84 6.22 -0.13
CA MET A 29 3.89 5.26 -0.47
C MET A 29 3.72 4.69 -1.88
N VAL A 30 2.49 4.39 -2.30
CA VAL A 30 2.22 3.89 -3.66
C VAL A 30 2.73 4.87 -4.71
N MET A 31 2.30 6.13 -4.64
CA MET A 31 2.74 7.13 -5.63
C MET A 31 4.23 7.47 -5.51
N GLN A 32 4.76 7.50 -4.28
CA GLN A 32 6.19 7.71 -4.08
C GLN A 32 7.00 6.59 -4.76
N MET A 33 6.60 5.33 -4.59
CA MET A 33 7.28 4.17 -5.19
C MET A 33 7.11 4.13 -6.71
N GLU A 34 5.99 4.61 -7.26
CA GLU A 34 5.78 4.71 -8.71
C GLU A 34 6.83 5.64 -9.35
N ILE A 35 6.96 6.86 -8.81
CA ILE A 35 7.91 7.86 -9.31
C ILE A 35 9.36 7.38 -9.14
N LEU A 36 9.70 6.83 -7.98
CA LEU A 36 11.05 6.31 -7.71
C LEU A 36 11.35 5.04 -8.53
N GLY A 37 10.35 4.20 -8.77
CA GLY A 37 10.46 2.97 -9.55
C GLY A 37 10.81 3.25 -11.01
N GLY A 38 10.11 4.19 -11.65
CA GLY A 38 10.47 4.60 -13.01
C GLY A 38 11.87 5.21 -13.10
N ARG A 39 12.30 5.96 -12.08
CA ARG A 39 13.70 6.44 -11.99
C ARG A 39 14.71 5.30 -11.77
N ALA A 40 14.32 4.24 -11.08
CA ALA A 40 15.19 3.09 -10.84
C ALA A 40 15.43 2.24 -12.09
N LEU A 41 14.46 2.20 -13.01
CA LEU A 41 14.56 1.47 -14.28
C LEU A 41 15.23 2.28 -15.40
N THR A 42 15.24 3.61 -15.30
CA THR A 42 15.82 4.52 -16.30
C THR A 42 17.27 4.19 -16.71
N PRO A 43 18.18 3.81 -15.80
CA PRO A 43 19.57 3.49 -16.18
C PRO A 43 19.71 2.25 -17.07
N TYR A 44 18.72 1.35 -17.08
CA TYR A 44 18.78 0.06 -17.78
C TYR A 44 18.06 0.09 -19.13
N PHE A 45 16.85 0.65 -19.16
CA PHE A 45 15.98 0.66 -20.35
C PHE A 45 15.86 2.05 -21.00
N GLY A 46 16.72 2.99 -20.61
CA GLY A 46 16.79 4.35 -21.15
C GLY A 46 15.79 5.34 -20.52
N SER A 47 15.95 6.62 -20.87
CA SER A 47 15.13 7.73 -20.33
C SER A 47 13.89 8.05 -21.15
N ALA A 48 13.55 7.21 -22.12
CA ALA A 48 12.38 7.40 -22.95
C ALA A 48 11.12 7.39 -22.08
N VAL A 49 10.51 8.57 -21.89
CA VAL A 49 9.33 8.77 -21.03
C VAL A 49 8.20 7.82 -21.43
N TYR A 50 8.04 7.54 -22.73
CA TYR A 50 7.00 6.64 -23.23
C TYR A 50 7.24 5.16 -22.90
N VAL A 51 8.51 4.74 -22.71
CA VAL A 51 8.84 3.34 -22.42
C VAL A 51 8.74 3.06 -20.93
N VAL A 52 9.53 3.77 -20.13
CA VAL A 52 9.71 3.41 -18.73
C VAL A 52 8.55 3.90 -17.87
N MET A 53 8.12 5.16 -18.03
CA MET A 53 7.00 5.67 -17.24
C MET A 53 5.66 5.08 -17.69
N GLY A 54 5.45 4.88 -18.99
CA GLY A 54 4.26 4.19 -19.50
C GLY A 54 4.12 2.78 -18.89
N SER A 55 5.23 2.03 -18.85
CA SER A 55 5.28 0.70 -18.25
C SER A 55 5.01 0.71 -16.75
N VAL A 56 5.70 1.58 -15.99
CA VAL A 56 5.56 1.63 -14.53
C VAL A 56 4.15 2.08 -14.13
N ILE A 57 3.62 3.15 -14.72
CA ILE A 57 2.26 3.63 -14.46
C ILE A 57 1.24 2.54 -14.82
N GLY A 58 1.39 1.91 -15.99
CA GLY A 58 0.51 0.84 -16.44
C GLY A 58 0.47 -0.34 -15.46
N VAL A 59 1.63 -0.79 -14.98
CA VAL A 59 1.73 -1.86 -13.99
C VAL A 59 1.13 -1.45 -12.65
N PHE A 60 1.40 -0.23 -12.18
CA PHE A 60 0.84 0.26 -10.92
C PHE A 60 -0.68 0.33 -10.97
N LEU A 61 -1.26 0.90 -12.04
CA LEU A 61 -2.71 0.97 -12.22
C LEU A 61 -3.34 -0.43 -12.34
N LEU A 62 -2.75 -1.32 -13.13
CA LEU A 62 -3.23 -2.70 -13.27
C LEU A 62 -3.22 -3.45 -11.93
N SER A 63 -2.12 -3.31 -11.19
CA SER A 63 -1.93 -3.97 -9.89
C SER A 63 -2.85 -3.39 -8.83
N LEU A 64 -3.03 -2.07 -8.78
CA LEU A 64 -4.00 -1.41 -7.91
C LEU A 64 -5.43 -1.87 -8.22
N SER A 65 -5.80 -1.97 -9.49
CA SER A 65 -7.10 -2.50 -9.91
C SER A 65 -7.35 -3.91 -9.37
N ALA A 66 -6.38 -4.82 -9.55
CA ALA A 66 -6.45 -6.16 -8.98
C ALA A 66 -6.53 -6.12 -7.44
N GLY A 67 -5.72 -5.27 -6.80
CA GLY A 67 -5.73 -5.03 -5.37
C GLY A 67 -7.06 -4.50 -4.84
N TYR A 68 -7.77 -3.64 -5.58
CA TYR A 68 -9.08 -3.12 -5.20
C TYR A 68 -10.15 -4.22 -5.20
N VAL A 69 -10.12 -5.10 -6.19
CA VAL A 69 -11.00 -6.27 -6.23
C VAL A 69 -10.70 -7.21 -5.07
N LEU A 70 -9.42 -7.58 -4.89
CA LEU A 70 -8.99 -8.46 -3.79
C LEU A 70 -9.32 -7.87 -2.43
N GLY A 71 -9.09 -6.58 -2.21
CA GLY A 71 -9.41 -5.90 -0.97
C GLY A 71 -10.90 -5.86 -0.69
N GLY A 72 -11.74 -5.66 -1.72
CA GLY A 72 -13.19 -5.79 -1.60
C GLY A 72 -13.61 -7.16 -1.07
N LEU A 73 -13.05 -8.23 -1.64
CA LEU A 73 -13.32 -9.61 -1.22
C LEU A 73 -12.79 -9.92 0.18
N LEU A 74 -11.54 -9.54 0.47
CA LEU A 74 -10.87 -9.80 1.76
C LEU A 74 -11.45 -8.97 2.92
N SER A 75 -12.10 -7.84 2.62
CA SER A 75 -12.72 -6.97 3.62
C SER A 75 -13.86 -7.65 4.41
N GLY A 76 -14.48 -8.69 3.84
CA GLY A 76 -15.54 -9.48 4.49
C GLY A 76 -15.04 -10.52 5.48
N LEU A 77 -13.74 -10.81 5.52
CA LEU A 77 -13.18 -11.85 6.38
C LEU A 77 -13.18 -11.43 7.86
N SER A 78 -13.45 -12.38 8.76
CA SER A 78 -13.38 -12.16 10.21
C SER A 78 -11.98 -11.72 10.69
N ALA A 79 -10.94 -12.10 9.95
CA ALA A 79 -9.55 -11.73 10.18
C ALA A 79 -9.07 -10.51 9.37
N SER A 80 -9.98 -9.76 8.74
CA SER A 80 -9.65 -8.70 7.77
C SER A 80 -8.58 -7.71 8.25
N LYS A 81 -8.55 -7.35 9.54
CA LYS A 81 -7.50 -6.45 10.10
C LYS A 81 -6.10 -7.06 10.13
N ALA A 82 -6.01 -8.35 10.43
CA ALA A 82 -4.74 -9.06 10.42
C ALA A 82 -4.28 -9.31 8.97
N VAL A 83 -5.21 -9.60 8.06
CA VAL A 83 -4.92 -9.73 6.63
C VAL A 83 -4.38 -8.41 6.07
N LEU A 84 -4.99 -7.27 6.42
CA LEU A 84 -4.50 -5.95 6.00
C LEU A 84 -3.12 -5.62 6.58
N GLY A 85 -2.91 -5.83 7.89
CA GLY A 85 -1.60 -5.59 8.50
C GLY A 85 -0.52 -6.47 7.86
N GLY A 86 -0.84 -7.74 7.59
CA GLY A 86 0.03 -8.66 6.88
C GLY A 86 0.33 -8.24 5.45
N SER A 87 -0.67 -7.82 4.66
CA SER A 87 -0.47 -7.38 3.27
C SER A 87 0.41 -6.14 3.20
N VAL A 88 0.18 -5.15 4.07
CA VAL A 88 1.02 -3.95 4.18
C VAL A 88 2.44 -4.29 4.63
N ALA A 89 2.60 -5.20 5.59
CA ALA A 89 3.91 -5.63 6.07
C ALA A 89 4.71 -6.35 4.97
N VAL A 90 4.08 -7.28 4.24
CA VAL A 90 4.71 -7.99 3.13
C VAL A 90 5.10 -7.03 2.01
N ALA A 91 4.22 -6.09 1.64
CA ALA A 91 4.55 -5.05 0.66
C ALA A 91 5.71 -4.17 1.12
N GLY A 92 5.74 -3.76 2.39
CA GLY A 92 6.83 -2.99 2.97
C GLY A 92 8.16 -3.73 2.97
N ALA A 93 8.17 -5.02 3.37
CA ALA A 93 9.37 -5.86 3.31
C ALA A 93 9.88 -6.01 1.88
N TRP A 94 8.97 -6.21 0.91
CA TRP A 94 9.31 -6.27 -0.50
C TRP A 94 9.98 -4.99 -0.98
N PHE A 95 9.38 -3.82 -0.70
CA PHE A 95 9.97 -2.53 -1.06
C PHE A 95 11.30 -2.25 -0.36
N ALA A 96 11.48 -2.72 0.88
CA ALA A 96 12.74 -2.57 1.60
C ALA A 96 13.88 -3.35 0.94
N LEU A 97 13.57 -4.54 0.40
CA LEU A 97 14.53 -5.41 -0.29
C LEU A 97 14.69 -5.08 -1.78
N LEU A 98 13.74 -4.31 -2.36
CA LEU A 98 13.70 -3.94 -3.77
C LEU A 98 15.05 -3.45 -4.32
N PRO A 99 15.84 -2.59 -3.64
CA PRO A 99 17.13 -2.12 -4.17
C PRO A 99 18.16 -3.21 -4.45
N ARG A 100 17.97 -4.41 -3.89
CA ARG A 100 18.83 -5.58 -4.11
C ARG A 100 18.38 -6.43 -5.30
N PHE A 101 17.12 -6.29 -5.72
CA PHE A 101 16.54 -7.06 -6.82
C PHE A 101 16.47 -6.30 -8.15
N ILE A 102 16.51 -4.96 -8.13
CA ILE A 102 16.40 -4.15 -9.36
C ILE A 102 17.49 -4.52 -10.38
N GLU A 103 18.76 -4.46 -9.95
CA GLU A 103 19.92 -4.76 -10.80
C GLU A 103 19.89 -6.17 -11.41
N PRO A 104 19.81 -7.27 -10.61
CA PRO A 104 19.81 -8.61 -11.19
C PRO A 104 18.59 -8.91 -12.07
N VAL A 105 17.42 -8.31 -11.79
CA VAL A 105 16.24 -8.48 -12.65
C VAL A 105 16.42 -7.74 -13.97
N CYS A 106 16.96 -6.52 -13.95
CA CYS A 106 17.17 -5.76 -15.18
C CYS A 106 18.26 -6.39 -16.05
N ASP A 107 19.39 -6.79 -15.46
CA ASP A 107 20.50 -7.42 -16.19
C ASP A 107 20.04 -8.75 -16.83
N ALA A 108 19.31 -9.59 -16.09
CA ALA A 108 18.79 -10.85 -16.64
C ALA A 108 17.83 -10.65 -17.82
N LEU A 109 17.04 -9.57 -17.83
CA LEU A 109 16.13 -9.24 -18.93
C LEU A 109 16.89 -8.72 -20.16
N LEU A 110 17.93 -7.91 -19.95
CA LEU A 110 18.81 -7.44 -21.01
C LEU A 110 19.59 -8.61 -21.64
N ASP A 111 20.12 -9.51 -20.81
CA ASP A 111 20.84 -10.71 -21.27
C ASP A 111 19.93 -11.68 -22.03
N ALA A 112 18.64 -11.75 -21.67
CA ALA A 112 17.63 -12.52 -22.40
C ALA A 112 17.22 -11.89 -23.75
N GLY A 113 17.76 -10.73 -24.11
CA GLY A 113 17.53 -10.07 -25.39
C GLY A 113 16.20 -9.34 -25.50
N PHE A 114 15.60 -8.91 -24.38
CA PHE A 114 14.38 -8.09 -24.42
C PHE A 114 14.67 -6.67 -24.93
N ASP A 115 13.83 -6.19 -25.85
CA ASP A 115 13.82 -4.77 -26.22
C ASP A 115 13.48 -3.88 -25.02
N ASP A 116 13.96 -2.64 -25.00
CA ASP A 116 13.71 -1.65 -23.93
C ASP A 116 12.24 -1.57 -23.51
N LYS A 117 11.31 -1.65 -24.48
CA LYS A 117 9.86 -1.59 -24.28
C LYS A 117 9.35 -2.74 -23.43
N TRP A 118 9.66 -3.97 -23.84
CA TRP A 118 9.18 -5.18 -23.20
C TRP A 118 10.00 -5.52 -21.95
N GLY A 119 11.29 -5.17 -21.94
CA GLY A 119 12.18 -5.26 -20.79
C GLY A 119 11.68 -4.39 -19.65
N SER A 120 11.40 -3.10 -19.90
CA SER A 120 10.88 -2.20 -18.86
C SER A 120 9.51 -2.63 -18.34
N LEU A 121 8.61 -3.11 -19.20
CA LEU A 121 7.29 -3.59 -18.79
C LEU A 121 7.39 -4.83 -17.90
N THR A 122 8.18 -5.80 -18.34
CA THR A 122 8.40 -7.06 -17.61
C THR A 122 9.12 -6.82 -16.28
N ALA A 123 10.16 -5.98 -16.27
CA ALA A 123 10.86 -5.58 -15.06
C ALA A 123 9.90 -4.90 -14.07
N ALA A 124 9.10 -3.95 -14.55
CA ALA A 124 8.13 -3.26 -13.71
C ALA A 124 7.10 -4.25 -13.13
N PHE A 125 6.62 -5.19 -13.93
CA PHE A 125 5.66 -6.21 -13.50
C PHE A 125 6.26 -7.11 -12.40
N ILE A 126 7.46 -7.65 -12.61
CA ILE A 126 8.15 -8.52 -11.64
C ILE A 126 8.41 -7.78 -10.33
N LEU A 127 8.89 -6.54 -10.41
CA LEU A 127 9.37 -5.79 -9.26
C LEU A 127 8.25 -5.13 -8.45
N PHE A 128 7.20 -4.64 -9.11
CA PHE A 128 6.20 -3.77 -8.49
C PHE A 128 4.78 -4.35 -8.44
N ALA A 129 4.43 -5.35 -9.26
CA ALA A 129 3.03 -5.76 -9.35
C ALA A 129 2.48 -6.33 -8.04
N VAL A 130 3.20 -7.28 -7.44
CA VAL A 130 2.79 -7.93 -6.18
C VAL A 130 2.66 -6.94 -5.01
N PRO A 131 3.69 -6.14 -4.65
CA PRO A 131 3.57 -5.24 -3.51
C PRO A 131 2.52 -4.15 -3.74
N THR A 132 2.36 -3.65 -4.97
CA THR A 132 1.35 -2.65 -5.30
C THR A 132 -0.07 -3.22 -5.24
N ALA A 133 -0.28 -4.45 -5.70
CA ALA A 133 -1.58 -5.13 -5.55
C ALA A 133 -1.95 -5.33 -4.07
N LEU A 134 -0.98 -5.71 -3.23
CA LEU A 134 -1.20 -5.83 -1.79
C LEU A 134 -1.59 -4.49 -1.15
N LEU A 135 -0.92 -3.39 -1.51
CA LEU A 135 -1.30 -2.05 -1.04
C LEU A 135 -2.65 -1.57 -1.57
N GLY A 136 -3.03 -1.97 -2.78
CA GLY A 136 -4.36 -1.71 -3.35
C GLY A 136 -5.49 -2.24 -2.47
N THR A 137 -5.26 -3.32 -1.70
CA THR A 137 -6.29 -3.88 -0.81
C THR A 137 -6.73 -2.93 0.32
N VAL A 138 -5.94 -1.90 0.63
CA VAL A 138 -6.13 -1.02 1.79
C VAL A 138 -7.38 -0.16 1.66
N SER A 139 -7.58 0.50 0.53
CA SER A 139 -8.69 1.43 0.31
C SER A 139 -10.08 0.78 0.46
N PRO A 140 -10.44 -0.31 -0.25
CA PRO A 140 -11.75 -0.94 -0.09
C PRO A 140 -11.94 -1.52 1.33
N THR A 141 -10.88 -2.03 1.95
CA THR A 141 -10.92 -2.54 3.32
C THR A 141 -11.21 -1.42 4.33
N ALA A 142 -10.56 -0.27 4.18
CA ALA A 142 -10.79 0.92 5.00
C ALA A 142 -12.23 1.42 4.86
N VAL A 143 -12.75 1.52 3.64
CA VAL A 143 -14.15 1.92 3.39
C VAL A 143 -15.11 0.97 4.10
N ARG A 144 -14.88 -0.35 3.99
CA ARG A 144 -15.72 -1.36 4.65
C ARG A 144 -15.73 -1.22 6.17
N TRP A 145 -14.59 -0.95 6.80
CA TRP A 145 -14.51 -0.80 8.27
C TRP A 145 -15.11 0.49 8.79
N LEU A 146 -15.09 1.55 7.99
CA LEU A 146 -15.67 2.84 8.36
C LEU A 146 -17.18 2.87 8.11
N THR A 147 -17.68 2.10 7.14
CA THR A 147 -19.09 2.04 6.77
C THR A 147 -19.89 1.18 7.75
N ARG A 148 -20.93 1.76 8.37
CA ARG A 148 -21.86 1.05 9.27
C ARG A 148 -23.24 0.80 8.68
N SER A 149 -23.68 1.68 7.80
CA SER A 149 -24.96 1.60 7.12
C SER A 149 -24.77 1.97 5.65
N ALA A 150 -25.70 1.52 4.81
CA ALA A 150 -25.69 1.88 3.38
C ALA A 150 -25.75 3.40 3.18
N ALA A 151 -26.47 4.13 4.05
CA ALA A 151 -26.61 5.58 3.98
C ALA A 151 -25.28 6.34 4.20
N GLU A 152 -24.34 5.79 4.98
CA GLU A 152 -23.04 6.42 5.24
C GLU A 152 -21.93 5.95 4.30
N SER A 153 -22.18 4.92 3.48
CA SER A 153 -21.17 4.28 2.63
C SER A 153 -20.49 5.26 1.68
N GLY A 154 -21.26 6.10 0.98
CA GLY A 154 -20.73 7.12 0.08
C GLY A 154 -19.87 8.17 0.80
N ARG A 155 -20.29 8.61 2.00
CA ARG A 155 -19.55 9.59 2.80
C ARG A 155 -18.21 9.02 3.28
N MET A 156 -18.19 7.77 3.75
CA MET A 156 -16.96 7.12 4.20
C MET A 156 -16.01 6.80 3.04
N ALA A 157 -16.55 6.34 1.90
CA ALA A 157 -15.77 6.15 0.69
C ALA A 157 -15.12 7.46 0.20
N GLY A 158 -15.89 8.55 0.18
CA GLY A 158 -15.39 9.87 -0.17
C GLY A 158 -14.26 10.36 0.74
N LEU A 159 -14.37 10.16 2.05
CA LEU A 159 -13.31 10.53 3.00
C LEU A 159 -12.03 9.72 2.77
N VAL A 160 -12.14 8.40 2.59
CA VAL A 160 -10.98 7.53 2.33
C VAL A 160 -10.28 7.96 1.03
N LEU A 161 -11.04 8.20 -0.04
CA LEU A 161 -10.48 8.67 -1.31
C LEU A 161 -9.85 10.06 -1.17
N ALA A 162 -10.50 11.02 -0.51
CA ALA A 162 -9.97 12.37 -0.35
C ALA A 162 -8.61 12.38 0.38
N PHE A 163 -8.51 11.68 1.51
CA PHE A 163 -7.27 11.58 2.27
C PHE A 163 -6.19 10.77 1.53
N SER A 164 -6.58 9.67 0.85
CA SER A 164 -5.65 8.90 0.03
C SER A 164 -5.07 9.76 -1.10
N THR A 165 -5.92 10.47 -1.85
CA THR A 165 -5.51 11.30 -2.97
C THR A 165 -4.63 12.47 -2.52
N LEU A 166 -4.98 13.13 -1.41
CA LEU A 166 -4.15 14.22 -0.88
C LEU A 166 -2.75 13.72 -0.47
N ALA A 167 -2.69 12.56 0.18
CA ALA A 167 -1.42 11.97 0.57
C ALA A 167 -0.62 11.46 -0.64
N SER A 168 -1.27 10.86 -1.63
CA SER A 168 -0.70 10.48 -2.91
C SER A 168 -0.10 11.68 -3.65
N PHE A 169 -0.83 12.80 -3.73
CA PHE A 169 -0.32 14.06 -4.29
C PHE A 169 0.93 14.54 -3.56
N ALA A 170 0.90 14.57 -2.22
CA ALA A 170 2.04 14.99 -1.42
C ALA A 170 3.24 14.02 -1.58
N GLY A 171 2.97 12.72 -1.71
CA GLY A 171 3.96 11.68 -2.00
C GLY A 171 4.62 11.87 -3.37
N CYS A 172 3.85 12.22 -4.40
CA CYS A 172 4.39 12.59 -5.72
C CYS A 172 5.36 13.78 -5.62
N LEU A 173 4.96 14.86 -4.94
CA LEU A 173 5.80 16.04 -4.79
C LEU A 173 7.07 15.75 -3.99
N ALA A 174 6.94 15.00 -2.89
CA ALA A 174 8.09 14.58 -2.09
C ALA A 174 9.05 13.72 -2.90
N ALA A 175 8.53 12.76 -3.67
CA ALA A 175 9.31 11.92 -4.57
C ALA A 175 10.06 12.77 -5.60
N ALA A 176 9.31 13.58 -6.36
CA ALA A 176 9.82 14.34 -7.48
C ALA A 176 10.85 15.41 -7.08
N PHE A 177 10.60 16.16 -5.99
CA PHE A 177 11.39 17.35 -5.66
C PHE A 177 12.52 17.09 -4.68
N TYR A 178 12.31 16.22 -3.70
CA TYR A 178 13.24 16.02 -2.59
C TYR A 178 13.92 14.66 -2.66
N LEU A 179 13.15 13.59 -2.76
CA LEU A 179 13.67 12.23 -2.58
C LEU A 179 14.54 11.73 -3.73
N ILE A 180 14.29 12.19 -4.96
CA ILE A 180 15.17 11.91 -6.12
C ILE A 180 16.56 12.54 -5.94
N ARG A 181 16.69 13.66 -5.19
CA ARG A 181 18.00 14.27 -4.92
C ARG A 181 18.81 13.48 -3.90
N LEU A 182 18.15 12.63 -3.11
CA LEU A 182 18.81 11.70 -2.20
C LEU A 182 19.20 10.42 -2.95
N SER A 183 20.00 9.57 -2.29
CA SER A 183 20.33 8.25 -2.82
C SER A 183 19.06 7.40 -2.99
N LEU A 184 18.74 7.06 -4.25
CA LEU A 184 17.57 6.26 -4.63
C LEU A 184 17.47 4.94 -3.85
N ARG A 185 18.58 4.19 -3.74
CA ARG A 185 18.63 2.92 -2.99
C ARG A 185 18.26 3.13 -1.51
N ARG A 186 18.77 4.18 -0.87
CA ARG A 186 18.45 4.48 0.54
C ARG A 186 16.99 4.88 0.70
N THR A 187 16.47 5.73 -0.18
CA THR A 187 15.07 6.17 -0.14
C THR A 187 14.11 4.98 -0.26
N LEU A 188 14.32 4.12 -1.26
CA LEU A 188 13.50 2.92 -1.45
C LEU A 188 13.52 2.02 -0.21
N ALA A 189 14.71 1.75 0.34
CA ALA A 189 14.88 0.92 1.53
C ALA A 189 14.17 1.52 2.76
N VAL A 190 14.38 2.80 3.05
CA VAL A 190 13.78 3.49 4.21
C VAL A 190 12.27 3.55 4.10
N SER A 191 11.73 3.87 2.93
CA SER A 191 10.29 3.90 2.71
C SER A 191 9.65 2.52 2.81
N GLY A 192 10.32 1.47 2.32
CA GLY A 192 9.92 0.09 2.53
C GLY A 192 9.90 -0.30 4.02
N VAL A 193 10.96 0.05 4.77
CA VAL A 193 11.02 -0.20 6.22
C VAL A 193 9.93 0.56 6.99
N ALA A 194 9.66 1.81 6.63
CA ALA A 194 8.59 2.60 7.24
C ALA A 194 7.21 1.95 7.01
N LEU A 195 6.96 1.48 5.79
CA LEU A 195 5.72 0.78 5.44
C LEU A 195 5.62 -0.59 6.13
N LEU A 196 6.73 -1.33 6.24
CA LEU A 196 6.81 -2.58 6.99
C LEU A 196 6.47 -2.35 8.47
N ALA A 197 7.07 -1.34 9.08
CA ALA A 197 6.78 -0.97 10.47
C ALA A 197 5.30 -0.64 10.67
N LEU A 198 4.70 0.13 9.76
CA LEU A 198 3.26 0.42 9.77
C LEU A 198 2.42 -0.87 9.69
N GLY A 199 2.73 -1.77 8.75
CA GLY A 199 2.02 -3.03 8.59
C GLY A 199 2.12 -3.93 9.83
N VAL A 200 3.30 -4.05 10.41
CA VAL A 200 3.54 -4.80 11.65
C VAL A 200 2.75 -4.20 12.82
N LEU A 201 2.73 -2.87 12.96
CA LEU A 201 1.94 -2.22 14.01
C LEU A 201 0.44 -2.52 13.86
N VAL A 202 -0.09 -2.45 12.64
CA VAL A 202 -1.49 -2.80 12.35
C VAL A 202 -1.76 -4.27 12.67
N LEU A 203 -0.86 -5.17 12.28
CA LEU A 203 -0.97 -6.61 12.52
C LEU A 203 -0.96 -6.93 14.03
N LEU A 204 -0.01 -6.37 14.78
CA LEU A 204 0.09 -6.56 16.23
C LEU A 204 -1.16 -6.05 16.96
N HIS A 205 -1.70 -4.90 16.53
CA HIS A 205 -2.93 -4.36 17.10
C HIS A 205 -4.16 -5.24 16.77
N ALA A 206 -4.19 -5.82 15.57
CA ALA A 206 -5.23 -6.76 15.16
C ALA A 206 -5.18 -8.06 15.97
N LEU A 207 -3.98 -8.59 16.24
CA LEU A 207 -3.79 -9.82 17.01
C LEU A 207 -4.12 -9.64 18.49
N ARG A 208 -3.73 -8.50 19.10
CA ARG A 208 -4.04 -8.17 20.51
C ARG A 208 -5.54 -8.03 20.79
N ARG A 209 -6.35 -7.68 19.79
CA ARG A 209 -7.79 -7.50 19.93
C ARG A 209 -8.61 -8.75 19.66
N ARG A 210 -8.01 -9.89 19.29
CA ARG A 210 -8.75 -11.16 19.24
C ARG A 210 -9.07 -11.56 20.69
N PRO A 211 -10.34 -11.58 21.13
CA PRO A 211 -10.67 -12.17 22.41
C PRO A 211 -10.27 -13.64 22.33
N ALA A 212 -9.57 -14.13 23.36
CA ALA A 212 -9.32 -15.54 23.53
C ALA A 212 -10.67 -16.26 23.41
N LYS A 213 -10.85 -17.06 22.35
CA LYS A 213 -12.02 -17.92 22.21
C LYS A 213 -12.02 -18.81 23.46
N GLY A 214 -13.02 -18.59 24.32
CA GLY A 214 -13.17 -19.29 25.58
C GLY A 214 -13.07 -20.79 25.39
N GLY A 215 -12.08 -21.39 26.04
CA GLY A 215 -12.06 -22.81 26.28
C GLY A 215 -13.14 -23.17 27.29
N ASN A 216 -13.87 -24.23 26.96
CA ASN A 216 -14.59 -25.11 27.86
C ASN A 216 -16.01 -24.71 28.31
N ARG A 217 -17.01 -25.26 27.60
CA ARG A 217 -18.27 -25.75 28.17
C ARG A 217 -18.74 -26.98 27.37
N ASN A 218 -18.04 -28.10 27.53
CA ASN A 218 -18.64 -29.41 27.30
C ASN A 218 -18.69 -30.13 28.65
N GLY A 219 -19.87 -30.11 29.27
CA GLY A 219 -20.23 -31.06 30.30
C GLY A 219 -21.63 -31.58 29.96
N PRO A 220 -21.80 -32.86 29.70
CA PRO A 220 -22.90 -33.63 30.25
C PRO A 220 -22.58 -34.11 31.67
#